data_AF-A0A7J5VPX8-F1
#
_entry.id   AF-A0A7J5VPX8-F1
#
_cell.length_a   1.000
_cell.length_b   1.000
_cell.length_c   1.000
_cell.angle_alpha   90.00
_cell.angle_beta   90.00
_cell.angle_gamma   90.00
#
_symmetry.space_group_name_H-M   'P 1'
#
loop_
_entity.id
_entity.type
_entity.pdbx_description
1 polymer ?
#
loop_
_entity_poly.entity_id
_entity_poly.type
_entity_poly.pdbx_seq_one_letter_code
_entity_poly.pdbx_strand_id
1 'polypeptide(L)'
;MKHLPKKICLSCRNFSLHEIDSGSCKVIKGLTSYPVKSVDDTCAQWLDCGQQYFIRTGWIKGRMAKEKGEKVNTETGIIWKAGQ
;
A
#
# COMPACT_ATOMS: atom_id res chain seq x y z
N MET A 1 -1.55 13.10 19.65
CA MET A 1 -1.93 11.66 19.65
C MET A 1 -0.93 10.93 18.76
N LYS A 2 -0.12 10.02 19.30
CA LYS A 2 0.77 9.18 18.46
C LYS A 2 -0.13 8.19 17.70
N HIS A 3 -0.24 8.35 16.39
CA HIS A 3 -0.96 7.37 15.57
C HIS A 3 -0.22 6.03 15.68
N LEU A 4 -0.77 5.10 16.44
CA LEU A 4 -0.27 3.73 16.49
C LEU A 4 -0.50 3.11 15.11
N PRO A 5 0.55 2.63 14.43
CA PRO A 5 0.41 2.01 13.12
C PRO A 5 -0.49 0.78 13.25
N LYS A 6 -1.47 0.65 12.34
CA LYS A 6 -2.32 -0.54 12.26
C LYS A 6 -1.44 -1.74 11.94
N LYS A 7 -1.63 -2.86 12.64
CA LYS A 7 -0.85 -4.09 12.45
C LYS A 7 -1.28 -4.88 11.20
N ILE A 8 -1.46 -4.19 10.08
CA ILE A 8 -1.86 -4.76 8.80
C ILE A 8 -0.65 -4.93 7.87
N CYS A 9 -0.79 -5.79 6.86
CA CYS A 9 0.23 -6.14 5.88
C CYS A 9 0.68 -4.89 5.10
N LEU A 10 -0.23 -3.97 4.78
CA LEU A 10 0.14 -2.71 4.13
C LEU A 10 1.20 -1.92 4.92
N SER A 11 1.11 -1.93 6.25
CA SER A 11 2.06 -1.30 7.19
C SER A 11 3.26 -2.19 7.52
N CYS A 12 3.33 -3.42 7.00
CA CYS A 12 4.38 -4.38 7.30
C CYS A 12 5.59 -4.21 6.37
N ARG A 13 6.80 -4.18 6.94
CA ARG A 13 8.07 -4.09 6.22
C ARG A 13 8.31 -5.26 5.28
N ASN A 14 7.78 -6.43 5.61
CA ASN A 14 7.93 -7.65 4.82
C ASN A 14 6.92 -7.75 3.66
N PHE A 15 5.89 -6.90 3.62
CA PHE A 15 4.90 -6.89 2.56
C PHE A 15 5.39 -6.11 1.34
N SER A 16 5.17 -6.65 0.15
CA SER A 16 5.47 -6.04 -1.13
C SER A 16 4.16 -5.84 -1.87
N LEU A 17 3.73 -4.59 -2.04
CA LEU A 17 2.50 -4.26 -2.75
C LEU A 17 2.69 -4.45 -4.26
N HIS A 18 1.74 -5.12 -4.91
CA HIS A 18 1.76 -5.33 -6.37
C HIS A 18 0.49 -4.80 -7.02
N GLU A 19 -0.66 -4.98 -6.35
CA GLU A 19 -1.97 -4.48 -6.75
C GLU A 19 -2.57 -3.57 -5.68
N ILE A 20 -3.72 -2.98 -5.97
CA ILE A 20 -4.41 -2.05 -5.07
C ILE A 20 -4.81 -2.71 -3.75
N ASP A 21 -5.28 -3.95 -3.82
CA ASP A 21 -5.87 -4.70 -2.71
C ASP A 21 -4.97 -5.81 -2.17
N SER A 22 -3.86 -6.10 -2.87
CA SER A 22 -3.07 -7.28 -2.63
C SER A 22 -1.58 -7.11 -2.97
N GLY A 23 -0.78 -7.98 -2.37
CA GLY A 23 0.66 -8.01 -2.54
C GLY A 23 1.23 -9.34 -2.05
N SER A 24 2.54 -9.45 -1.95
CA SER A 24 3.20 -10.66 -1.47
C SER A 24 4.03 -10.43 -0.21
N CYS A 25 4.06 -11.43 0.66
CA CYS A 25 4.75 -11.34 1.96
C CYS A 25 6.10 -12.05 1.93
N LYS A 26 7.20 -11.30 2.06
CA LYS A 26 8.59 -11.77 1.91
C LYS A 26 9.19 -12.42 3.16
N VAL A 27 8.35 -12.99 4.00
CA VAL A 27 8.73 -13.50 5.33
C VAL A 27 9.66 -14.71 5.28
N ILE A 28 9.62 -15.50 4.21
CA ILE A 28 10.43 -16.72 4.09
C ILE A 28 11.38 -16.54 2.91
N LYS A 29 12.65 -16.30 3.20
CA LYS A 29 13.71 -16.30 2.19
C LYS A 29 13.89 -17.72 1.64
N GLY A 30 14.03 -17.86 0.33
CA GLY A 30 14.29 -19.15 -0.32
C GLY A 30 13.04 -19.90 -0.80
N LEU A 31 11.84 -19.32 -0.70
CA LEU A 31 10.67 -19.84 -1.40
C LEU A 31 10.68 -19.42 -2.87
N THR A 32 10.22 -20.34 -3.73
CA THR A 32 9.98 -20.09 -5.15
C THR A 32 8.85 -19.07 -5.37
N SER A 33 7.90 -18.98 -4.43
CA SER A 33 6.79 -18.03 -4.46
C SER A 33 6.45 -17.53 -3.06
N TYR A 34 6.23 -16.22 -2.93
CA TYR A 34 5.79 -15.59 -1.70
C TYR A 34 4.27 -15.67 -1.57
N PRO A 35 3.73 -15.90 -0.35
CA PRO A 35 2.29 -15.94 -0.16
C PRO A 35 1.66 -14.58 -0.49
N VAL A 36 0.58 -14.61 -1.28
CA VAL A 36 -0.25 -13.44 -1.56
C VAL A 36 -1.04 -13.08 -0.30
N LYS A 37 -1.10 -11.78 0.00
CA LYS A 37 -1.79 -11.21 1.15
C LYS A 37 -2.59 -10.00 0.73
N SER A 38 -3.76 -9.82 1.35
CA SER A 38 -4.51 -8.57 1.24
C SER A 38 -3.78 -7.44 1.97
N VAL A 39 -4.02 -6.20 1.56
CA VAL A 39 -3.50 -5.01 2.26
C VAL A 39 -3.96 -4.93 3.72
N ASP A 40 -5.15 -5.45 4.02
CA ASP A 40 -5.76 -5.46 5.36
C ASP A 40 -5.46 -6.73 6.18
N ASP A 41 -4.77 -7.71 5.59
CA ASP A 41 -4.35 -8.92 6.31
C ASP A 41 -3.36 -8.59 7.43
N THR A 42 -3.16 -9.52 8.36
CA THR A 42 -2.10 -9.42 9.37
C THR A 42 -1.15 -10.61 9.25
N CYS A 43 0.07 -10.48 9.77
CA CYS A 43 1.01 -11.60 9.80
C CYS A 43 1.77 -11.66 11.13
N ALA A 44 2.17 -12.87 11.53
CA ALA A 44 2.93 -13.09 12.77
C ALA A 44 4.32 -12.43 12.76
N GLN A 45 4.89 -12.23 11.56
CA GLN A 45 6.19 -11.61 11.33
C GLN A 45 6.05 -10.10 11.02
N TRP A 46 5.06 -9.45 11.64
CA TRP A 46 4.79 -8.04 11.42
C TRP A 46 5.92 -7.17 11.97
N LEU A 47 6.37 -6.22 11.15
CA LEU A 47 7.35 -5.21 11.52
C LEU A 47 6.96 -3.91 10.84
N ASP A 48 6.88 -2.81 11.58
CA ASP A 48 6.49 -1.51 11.00
C ASP A 48 7.45 -1.09 9.87
N CYS A 49 6.89 -0.61 8.77
CA CYS A 49 7.62 -0.09 7.63
C CYS A 49 7.84 1.44 7.68
N GLY A 50 7.28 2.14 8.68
CA GLY A 50 7.47 3.57 8.90
C GLY A 50 7.02 4.40 7.70
N GLN A 51 7.93 5.20 7.12
CA GLN A 51 7.62 6.06 5.96
C GLN A 51 7.15 5.27 4.73
N GLN A 52 7.56 4.00 4.58
CA GLN A 52 7.16 3.16 3.46
C GLN A 52 5.64 2.94 3.39
N TYR A 53 4.93 3.05 4.51
CA TYR A 53 3.47 2.99 4.54
C TYR A 53 2.87 4.12 3.70
N PHE A 54 3.34 5.36 3.88
CA PHE A 54 2.83 6.51 3.16
C PHE A 54 3.10 6.41 1.65
N ILE A 55 4.29 5.92 1.27
CA ILE A 55 4.63 5.65 -0.13
C ILE A 55 3.64 4.65 -0.77
N ARG A 56 3.36 3.54 -0.09
CA ARG A 56 2.40 2.52 -0.57
C ARG A 56 0.99 3.07 -0.67
N THR A 57 0.53 3.81 0.34
CA THR A 57 -0.81 4.42 0.28
C THR A 57 -0.93 5.47 -0.83
N GLY A 58 0.12 6.26 -1.08
CA GLY A 58 0.18 7.21 -2.19
C GLY A 58 0.08 6.49 -3.54
N TRP A 59 0.80 5.37 -3.69
CA TRP A 59 0.71 4.53 -4.88
C TRP A 59 -0.69 3.96 -5.10
N ILE A 60 -1.36 3.45 -4.04
CA ILE A 60 -2.74 2.94 -4.12
C ILE A 60 -3.69 4.05 -4.59
N LYS A 61 -3.62 5.24 -3.98
CA LYS A 61 -4.45 6.39 -4.37
C LYS A 61 -4.22 6.79 -5.82
N GLY A 62 -2.96 6.82 -6.27
CA GLY A 62 -2.61 7.13 -7.65
C GLY A 62 -3.14 6.09 -8.65
N ARG A 63 -3.10 4.81 -8.30
CA ARG A 63 -3.69 3.71 -9.09
C ARG A 63 -5.21 3.82 -9.17
N MET A 64 -5.88 4.01 -8.03
CA MET A 64 -7.34 4.19 -7.99
C MET A 64 -7.82 5.39 -8.80
N ALA A 65 -7.09 6.51 -8.76
CA ALA A 65 -7.43 7.68 -9.56
C ALA A 65 -7.29 7.43 -11.06
N LYS A 66 -6.23 6.71 -11.48
CA LYS A 66 -6.05 6.31 -12.88
C LYS A 66 -7.18 5.41 -13.37
N GLU A 67 -7.60 4.42 -12.57
CA GLU A 67 -8.72 3.53 -12.91
C GLU A 67 -10.05 4.28 -13.06
N LYS A 68 -10.27 5.33 -12.27
CA LYS A 68 -11.46 6.19 -12.35
C LYS A 68 -11.39 7.27 -13.44
N GLY A 69 -10.29 7.34 -14.19
CA GLY A 69 -10.06 8.40 -15.19
C GLY A 69 -9.83 9.80 -14.58
N GLU A 70 -9.55 9.89 -13.28
CA GLU A 70 -9.29 11.15 -12.59
C GLU A 70 -7.82 11.56 -12.78
N LYS A 71 -7.58 12.80 -13.26
CA LYS A 71 -6.23 13.35 -13.38
C LYS A 71 -5.72 13.77 -12.00
N VAL A 72 -4.87 12.95 -11.39
CA VAL A 72 -4.11 13.33 -10.20
C VAL A 72 -2.94 14.21 -10.62
N ASN A 73 -2.87 15.42 -10.06
CA ASN A 73 -1.65 16.23 -10.15
C ASN A 73 -0.57 15.56 -9.27
N THR A 74 0.49 15.05 -9.91
CA THR A 74 1.56 14.30 -9.25
C THR A 74 2.48 15.15 -8.37
N GLU A 75 2.44 16.47 -8.48
CA GLU A 75 3.24 17.40 -7.67
C GLU A 75 2.53 17.79 -6.36
N THR A 76 1.19 17.85 -6.38
CA THR A 76 0.39 18.32 -5.23
C THR A 76 -0.46 17.23 -4.58
N GLY A 77 -0.66 16.09 -5.25
CA GLY A 77 -1.56 15.03 -4.80
C GLY A 77 -3.04 15.43 -4.84
N ILE A 78 -3.37 16.57 -5.44
CA ILE A 78 -4.74 17.11 -5.53
C ILE A 78 -5.47 16.46 -6.72
N ILE A 79 -6.66 15.95 -6.45
CA ILE A 79 -7.59 15.45 -7.47
C ILE A 79 -8.44 16.64 -7.92
N TRP A 80 -8.31 17.04 -9.17
CA TRP A 80 -9.21 18.02 -9.78
C TRP A 80 -10.36 17.26 -10.43
N LYS A 81 -11.59 17.51 -9.98
CA LYS A 81 -12.77 17.17 -10.79
C LYS A 81 -12.94 18.27 -11.82
N ALA A 82 -12.90 17.90 -13.10
CA ALA A 82 -13.22 18.83 -14.17
C ALA A 82 -14.72 19.13 -14.13
N GLY A 83 -15.07 20.41 -13.93
CA GLY A 83 -16.39 20.97 -14.24
C GLY A 83 -17.35 21.09 -13.07
N GLN A 84 -17.45 22.31 -12.53
CA GLN A 84 -18.69 23.09 -12.53
C GLN A 84 -18.37 24.52 -12.93
#